data_AF-A0A553MRD0-F1
#
_entry.id   AF-A0A553MRD0-F1
#
_cell.length_a   1.000
_cell.length_b   1.000
_cell.length_c   1.000
_cell.angle_alpha   90.00
_cell.angle_beta   90.00
_cell.angle_gamma   90.00
#
_symmetry.space_group_name_H-M   'P 1'
#
loop_
_entity.id
_entity.type
_entity.pdbx_description
1 polymer ?
#
loop_
_entity_poly.entity_id
_entity_poly.type
_entity_poly.pdbx_seq_one_letter_code
_entity_poly.pdbx_strand_id
1 'polypeptide(L)'
;IMSEYSNLLSDLSENITNEDLEQLKSACKEDIPDDLSYIEHIFEISRRPDLLTRVIEYRTTVLKISEDDEIDTKLTRIPSAKKYKDIIRQPSEDEIIKLAPPPKKA
;
A
#
# COMPACT_ATOMS: atom_id res chain seq x y z
N ILE A 1 -11.81 13.07 -2.49
CA ILE A 1 -11.06 12.06 -3.27
C ILE A 1 -10.76 12.58 -4.68
N MET A 2 -11.75 12.78 -5.56
CA MET A 2 -11.51 13.30 -6.93
C MET A 2 -10.83 14.69 -6.98
N SER A 3 -11.16 15.59 -6.06
CA SER A 3 -10.49 16.90 -5.93
C SER A 3 -9.03 16.79 -5.51
N GLU A 4 -8.73 15.90 -4.55
CA GLU A 4 -7.37 15.66 -4.06
C GLU A 4 -6.49 15.00 -5.13
N TYR A 5 -7.07 14.11 -5.94
CA TYR A 5 -6.39 13.52 -7.10
C TYR A 5 -6.03 14.59 -8.13
N SER A 6 -6.97 15.51 -8.42
CA SER A 6 -6.71 16.64 -9.33
C SER A 6 -5.59 17.56 -8.79
N ASN A 7 -5.57 17.80 -7.49
CA ASN A 7 -4.52 18.60 -6.84
C ASN A 7 -3.15 17.89 -6.95
N LEU A 8 -3.11 16.59 -6.68
CA LEU A 8 -1.89 15.78 -6.85
C LEU A 8 -1.36 15.87 -8.29
N LEU A 9 -2.22 15.73 -9.29
CA LEU A 9 -1.81 15.81 -10.70
C LEU A 9 -1.27 17.21 -11.06
N SER A 10 -1.87 18.28 -10.52
CA SER A 10 -1.37 19.65 -10.69
C SER A 10 0.02 19.80 -10.07
N ASP A 11 0.17 19.38 -8.81
CA ASP A 11 1.44 19.44 -8.08
C ASP A 11 2.55 18.65 -8.79
N LEU A 12 2.25 17.45 -9.28
CA LEU A 12 3.20 16.65 -10.05
C LEU A 12 3.59 17.36 -11.33
N SER A 13 2.62 17.89 -12.08
CA SER A 13 2.87 18.61 -13.33
C SER A 13 3.73 19.86 -13.14
N GLU A 14 3.57 20.58 -12.04
CA GLU A 14 4.36 21.78 -11.73
C GLU A 14 5.83 21.46 -11.41
N ASN A 15 6.11 20.23 -10.99
CA ASN A 15 7.46 19.77 -10.63
C ASN A 15 8.14 18.93 -11.72
N ILE A 16 7.47 18.72 -12.86
CA ILE A 16 8.02 17.99 -14.02
C ILE A 16 8.59 19.01 -15.02
N THR A 17 9.88 18.91 -15.34
CA THR A 17 10.48 19.70 -16.41
C THR A 17 10.28 19.02 -17.77
N ASN A 18 10.52 19.73 -18.88
CA ASN A 18 10.44 19.13 -20.21
C ASN A 18 11.46 17.99 -20.42
N GLU A 19 12.61 18.03 -19.75
CA GLU A 19 13.61 16.96 -19.80
C GLU A 19 13.12 15.71 -19.07
N ASP A 20 12.53 15.89 -17.89
CA ASP A 20 11.87 14.81 -17.15
C ASP A 20 10.74 14.21 -17.97
N LEU A 21 9.95 15.04 -18.65
CA LEU A 21 8.82 14.60 -19.46
C LEU A 21 9.25 13.64 -20.58
N GLU A 22 10.38 13.90 -21.22
CA GLU A 22 10.93 12.99 -22.24
C GLU A 22 11.45 11.67 -21.63
N GLN A 23 12.04 11.72 -20.44
CA GLN A 23 12.45 10.51 -19.71
C GLN A 23 11.24 9.67 -19.30
N LEU A 24 10.18 10.32 -18.78
CA LEU A 24 8.93 9.67 -18.40
C LEU A 24 8.25 9.03 -19.61
N LYS A 25 8.14 9.74 -20.74
CA LYS A 25 7.60 9.17 -21.99
C LYS A 25 8.37 7.95 -22.49
N SER A 26 9.70 7.98 -22.39
CA SER A 26 10.56 6.85 -22.76
C SER A 26 10.36 5.63 -21.84
N ALA A 27 10.01 5.89 -20.58
CA ALA A 27 9.74 4.91 -19.55
C ALA A 27 8.33 4.27 -19.68
N CYS A 28 7.37 4.99 -20.25
CA CYS A 28 5.98 4.56 -20.48
C CYS A 28 5.78 3.50 -21.59
N LYS A 29 6.73 2.59 -21.83
CA LYS A 29 6.68 1.62 -22.94
C LYS A 29 5.76 0.42 -22.71
N GLU A 30 5.29 0.19 -21.49
CA GLU A 30 4.46 -0.95 -21.13
C GLU A 30 3.14 -0.49 -20.49
N ASP A 31 2.00 -0.90 -21.04
CA ASP A 31 0.69 -0.62 -20.45
C ASP A 31 0.47 -1.49 -19.21
N ILE A 32 0.52 -0.88 -18.02
CA ILE A 32 0.15 -1.55 -16.76
C ILE A 32 -1.28 -1.12 -16.39
N PRO A 33 -2.19 -2.07 -16.10
CA PRO A 33 -3.63 -1.80 -15.96
C PRO A 33 -4.05 -1.11 -14.64
N ASP A 34 -3.11 -0.52 -13.89
CA ASP A 34 -3.37 0.07 -12.58
C ASP A 34 -2.73 1.46 -12.50
N ASP A 35 -3.56 2.50 -12.64
CA ASP A 35 -3.13 3.87 -12.98
C ASP A 35 -2.11 4.46 -11.99
N LEU A 36 -2.27 4.22 -10.68
CA LEU A 36 -1.35 4.72 -9.66
C LEU A 36 -0.08 3.89 -9.55
N SER A 37 -0.20 2.56 -9.56
CA SER A 37 0.93 1.63 -9.56
C SER A 37 1.82 1.85 -10.79
N TYR A 38 1.22 2.17 -11.93
CA TYR A 38 1.93 2.55 -13.15
C TYR A 38 2.70 3.86 -12.96
N ILE A 39 2.05 4.93 -12.47
CA ILE A 39 2.71 6.22 -12.22
C ILE A 39 3.86 6.09 -11.21
N GLU A 40 3.69 5.29 -10.14
CA GLU A 40 4.75 5.00 -9.18
C GLU A 40 5.96 4.33 -9.85
N HIS A 41 5.70 3.31 -10.66
CA HIS A 41 6.75 2.59 -11.37
C HIS A 41 7.54 3.52 -12.31
N ILE A 42 6.83 4.38 -13.04
CA ILE A 42 7.44 5.36 -13.95
C ILE A 42 8.35 6.34 -13.17
N PHE A 43 7.92 6.87 -12.02
CA PHE A 43 8.78 7.76 -11.22
C PHE A 43 9.97 7.06 -10.57
N GLU A 44 9.83 5.77 -10.23
CA GLU A 44 10.92 4.96 -9.70
C GLU A 44 12.03 4.77 -10.76
N ILE A 45 11.66 4.40 -12.00
CA ILE A 45 12.62 4.17 -13.08
C ILE A 45 13.22 5.47 -13.63
N SER A 46 12.46 6.57 -13.61
CA SER A 46 12.95 7.91 -13.97
C SER A 46 13.76 8.59 -12.86
N ARG A 47 14.04 7.90 -11.73
CA ARG A 47 14.85 8.41 -10.62
C ARG A 47 14.33 9.75 -10.06
N ARG A 48 13.00 9.89 -9.95
CA ARG A 48 12.30 11.04 -9.37
C ARG A 48 11.70 10.69 -8.00
N PRO A 49 12.53 10.53 -6.96
CA PRO A 49 12.06 10.15 -5.62
C PRO A 49 11.14 11.21 -5.00
N ASP A 50 11.28 12.47 -5.41
CA ASP A 50 10.43 13.59 -5.00
C ASP A 50 8.98 13.44 -5.49
N LEU A 51 8.80 13.07 -6.76
CA LEU A 51 7.47 12.81 -7.34
C LEU A 51 6.88 11.50 -6.80
N LEU A 52 7.69 10.45 -6.69
CA LEU A 52 7.29 9.17 -6.13
C LEU A 52 6.78 9.30 -4.69
N THR A 53 7.46 10.08 -3.86
CA THR A 53 7.05 10.32 -2.47
C THR A 53 5.66 10.93 -2.40
N ARG A 54 5.36 11.91 -3.26
CA ARG A 54 4.05 12.59 -3.27
C ARG A 54 2.90 11.67 -3.66
N VAL A 55 3.13 10.76 -4.61
CA VAL A 55 2.14 9.74 -5.01
C VAL A 55 1.91 8.72 -3.88
N ILE A 56 2.99 8.27 -3.22
CA ILE A 56 2.90 7.34 -2.08
C ILE A 56 2.19 8.01 -0.90
N GLU A 57 2.49 9.27 -0.61
CA GLU A 57 1.80 10.06 0.42
C GLU A 57 0.30 10.16 0.12
N TYR A 58 -0.08 10.48 -1.12
CA TYR A 58 -1.49 10.50 -1.53
C TYR A 58 -2.17 9.13 -1.33
N ARG A 59 -1.56 8.04 -1.80
CA ARG A 59 -2.08 6.68 -1.61
C ARG A 59 -2.25 6.35 -0.13
N THR A 60 -1.25 6.68 0.68
CA THR A 60 -1.26 6.38 2.10
C THR A 60 -1.97 7.41 2.96
N THR A 61 -2.54 8.49 2.46
CA THR A 61 -3.24 9.48 3.31
C THR A 61 -4.66 9.76 2.83
N VAL A 62 -4.88 9.72 1.51
CA VAL A 62 -6.18 9.99 0.89
C VAL A 62 -6.92 8.71 0.54
N LEU A 63 -6.21 7.65 0.09
CA LEU A 63 -6.81 6.34 -0.19
C LEU A 63 -6.86 5.41 1.02
N LYS A 64 -6.25 5.81 2.15
CA LYS A 64 -6.22 5.10 3.45
C LYS A 64 -7.57 4.83 4.14
N ILE A 65 -8.68 4.96 3.44
CA ILE A 65 -10.03 4.62 3.95
C ILE A 65 -10.58 3.35 3.26
N SER A 66 -9.88 2.77 2.28
CA SER A 66 -10.39 1.59 1.55
C SER A 66 -9.54 0.31 1.63
N GLU A 67 -8.29 0.36 2.11
CA GLU A 67 -7.35 -0.77 1.97
C GLU A 67 -6.90 -1.45 3.29
N ASP A 68 -7.42 -1.06 4.46
CA ASP A 68 -7.00 -1.67 5.74
C ASP A 68 -7.38 -3.16 5.88
N ASP A 69 -8.25 -3.70 5.02
CA ASP A 69 -8.58 -5.14 5.01
C ASP A 69 -7.67 -6.01 4.11
N GLU A 70 -6.84 -5.42 3.22
CA GLU A 70 -6.11 -6.21 2.20
C GLU A 70 -4.58 -6.10 2.23
N ILE A 71 -3.99 -4.98 2.69
CA ILE A 71 -2.53 -4.78 2.64
C ILE A 71 -1.79 -5.61 3.72
N ASP A 72 -2.41 -5.87 4.88
CA ASP A 72 -1.78 -6.65 5.96
C ASP A 72 -1.50 -8.10 5.54
N THR A 73 -2.18 -8.60 4.50
CA THR A 73 -1.92 -9.94 3.95
C THR A 73 -0.68 -10.04 3.06
N LYS A 74 -0.13 -8.92 2.58
CA LYS A 74 1.00 -8.89 1.63
C LYS A 74 2.36 -8.71 2.31
N LEU A 75 2.39 -8.26 3.57
CA LEU A 75 3.63 -8.10 4.34
C LEU A 75 4.15 -9.44 4.93
N THR A 76 3.32 -10.49 4.99
CA THR A 76 3.77 -11.88 5.26
C THR A 76 3.82 -12.70 3.98
N ARG A 77 4.75 -12.38 3.08
CA ARG A 77 4.97 -13.05 1.80
C ARG A 77 5.61 -14.44 1.98
N ILE A 78 4.84 -15.41 2.48
CA ILE A 78 5.19 -16.84 2.41
C ILE A 78 4.08 -17.55 1.59
N PRO A 79 4.32 -17.88 0.30
CA PRO A 79 3.32 -18.55 -0.55
C PRO A 79 2.88 -19.92 -0.04
N SER A 80 3.74 -20.62 0.73
CA SER A 80 3.44 -21.93 1.33
C SER A 80 2.57 -21.85 2.59
N ALA A 81 2.30 -20.65 3.12
CA ALA A 81 1.56 -20.45 4.37
C ALA A 81 0.06 -20.75 4.27
N LYS A 82 -0.50 -20.88 3.06
CA LYS A 82 -1.92 -21.24 2.87
C LYS A 82 -2.29 -22.56 3.55
N LYS A 83 -1.38 -23.56 3.57
CA LYS A 83 -1.59 -24.84 4.27
C LYS A 83 -1.59 -24.73 5.80
N TYR A 84 -1.02 -23.68 6.38
CA TYR A 84 -0.91 -23.51 7.83
C TYR A 84 -2.09 -22.77 8.44
N LYS A 85 -2.89 -22.05 7.64
CA LYS A 85 -4.13 -21.43 8.13
C LYS A 85 -5.13 -22.48 8.61
N ASP A 86 -5.20 -23.61 7.92
CA ASP A 86 -6.08 -24.73 8.30
C ASP A 86 -5.55 -25.51 9.51
N ILE A 87 -4.26 -25.35 9.85
CA ILE A 87 -3.60 -26.05 10.97
C ILE A 87 -3.81 -25.27 12.29
N ILE A 88 -3.88 -23.95 12.23
CA ILE A 88 -4.17 -23.11 13.41
C ILE A 88 -5.70 -23.02 13.57
N ARG A 89 -6.30 -24.12 14.04
CA ARG A 89 -7.66 -24.10 14.55
C ARG A 89 -7.70 -23.19 15.78
N GLN A 90 -8.46 -22.10 15.71
CA GLN A 90 -8.78 -21.34 16.92
C GLN A 90 -9.60 -22.26 17.84
N PRO A 91 -9.17 -22.50 19.10
CA PRO A 91 -10.00 -23.22 20.04
C PRO A 91 -11.30 -22.44 20.27
N SER A 92 -12.44 -23.10 20.23
CA SER A 92 -13.74 -22.49 20.56
C SER A 92 -13.74 -22.00 22.00
N GLU A 93 -14.58 -21.03 22.36
CA GLU A 93 -14.64 -20.46 23.74
C GLU A 93 -14.79 -21.53 24.83
N ASP A 94 -15.44 -22.65 24.51
CA ASP A 94 -15.62 -23.78 25.42
C ASP A 94 -14.34 -24.62 25.66
N GLU A 95 -13.32 -24.49 24.80
CA GLU A 95 -12.00 -25.14 24.92
C GLU A 95 -10.96 -24.23 25.59
N ILE A 96 -11.30 -22.97 25.84
CA ILE A 96 -10.40 -22.02 26.52
C ILE A 96 -10.41 -22.34 28.02
N ILE A 97 -9.24 -22.67 28.57
CA ILE A 97 -9.08 -22.89 30.02
C ILE A 97 -9.43 -21.59 30.75
N LYS A 98 -10.54 -21.59 31.50
CA LYS A 98 -10.96 -20.46 32.33
C LYS A 98 -9.98 -20.29 33.50
N LEU A 99 -9.04 -19.36 33.35
CA LEU A 99 -8.10 -19.03 34.41
C LEU A 99 -8.82 -18.22 35.51
N ALA A 100 -8.62 -18.60 36.77
CA ALA A 100 -9.13 -17.82 37.89
C ALA A 100 -8.52 -16.40 37.85
N PRO A 101 -9.29 -15.36 38.22
CA PRO A 101 -8.77 -14.00 38.24
C PRO A 101 -7.54 -13.91 39.16
N PRO A 102 -6.50 -13.16 38.74
CA PRO A 102 -5.26 -13.06 39.51
C PRO A 102 -5.53 -12.51 40.91
N PRO A 103 -4.82 -13.00 41.94
CA PRO A 103 -5.03 -12.57 43.31
C PRO A 103 -4.78 -11.06 43.43
N LYS A 104 -5.69 -10.37 44.13
CA LYS A 104 -5.52 -8.94 44.42
C LYS A 104 -4.31 -8.80 45.35
N LYS A 105 -3.37 -7.91 44.98
CA LYS A 105 -2.28 -7.52 45.88
C LYS A 105 -2.88 -6.90 47.15
N ALA A 106 -2.46 -7.41 48.31
CA ALA A 106 -2.74 -6.83 49.62
C ALA A 106 -1.94 -5.55 49.83
#